data_AF-A0A3Q9GD27-F1
#
_entry.id   AF-A0A3Q9GD27-F1
#
_cell.length_a   1.000
_cell.length_b   1.000
_cell.length_c   1.000
_cell.angle_alpha   90.00
_cell.angle_beta   90.00
_cell.angle_gamma   90.00
#
_symmetry.space_group_name_H-M   'P 1'
#
loop_
_entity.id
_entity.type
_entity.pdbx_description
1 polymer ?
#
loop_
_entity_poly.entity_id
_entity_poly.type
_entity_poly.pdbx_seq_one_letter_code
_entity_poly.pdbx_strand_id
1 'polypeptide(L)'
;MFIASSEYIAKQVDGTLTALTINIGAPELEPIPNGVDYRCKIEISELSICEYAYGVDAVQSLCLVVQCLRTILEPLKLAGWKFYFTQDLEHELDLLSALFPGHR
;
A
#
# COMPACT_ATOMS: atom_id res chain seq x y z
N MET A 1 -7.06 13.20 -4.03
CA MET A 1 -5.67 13.61 -4.34
C MET A 1 -4.74 12.62 -3.66
N PHE A 2 -3.74 12.09 -4.36
CA PHE A 2 -2.71 11.26 -3.74
C PHE A 2 -1.61 12.14 -3.15
N ILE A 3 -1.09 11.75 -1.99
CA ILE A 3 -0.02 12.45 -1.27
C ILE A 3 1.31 11.70 -1.34
N ALA A 4 1.27 10.41 -1.67
CA ALA A 4 2.45 9.60 -1.95
C ALA A 4 2.13 8.57 -3.03
N SER A 5 3.14 8.27 -3.85
CA SER A 5 3.10 7.24 -4.89
C SER A 5 4.48 6.60 -4.97
N SER A 6 4.53 5.28 -5.15
CA SER A 6 5.77 4.54 -5.37
C SER A 6 5.57 3.35 -6.30
N GLU A 7 6.61 3.04 -7.06
CA GLU A 7 6.59 2.05 -8.14
C GLU A 7 7.47 0.84 -7.81
N TYR A 8 6.99 -0.35 -8.13
CA TYR A 8 7.66 -1.63 -7.87
C TYR A 8 7.39 -2.63 -8.98
N ILE A 9 8.12 -3.75 -8.96
CA ILE A 9 7.83 -4.92 -9.77
C ILE A 9 7.42 -6.06 -8.85
N ALA A 10 6.25 -6.64 -9.10
CA ALA A 10 5.82 -7.89 -8.52
C ALA A 10 6.14 -9.05 -9.47
N LYS A 11 6.64 -10.14 -8.92
CA LYS A 11 6.89 -11.40 -9.61
C LYS A 11 6.05 -12.50 -9.00
N GLN A 12 5.26 -13.16 -9.82
CA GLN A 12 4.49 -14.34 -9.44
C GLN A 12 5.34 -15.61 -9.51
N VAL A 13 4.81 -16.71 -8.95
CA VAL A 13 5.49 -18.02 -8.90
C VAL A 13 5.76 -18.60 -10.30
N ASP A 14 4.90 -18.28 -11.27
CA ASP A 14 5.04 -18.67 -12.68
C ASP A 14 6.10 -17.84 -13.44
N GLY A 15 6.68 -16.82 -12.78
CA GLY A 15 7.66 -15.91 -13.37
C GLY A 15 7.06 -14.67 -14.02
N THR A 16 5.73 -14.53 -14.05
CA THR A 16 5.05 -13.34 -14.59
C THR A 16 5.43 -12.10 -13.79
N LEU A 17 5.80 -11.02 -14.49
CA LEU A 17 6.14 -9.74 -13.91
C LEU A 17 4.98 -8.76 -14.09
N THR A 18 4.63 -8.07 -13.01
CA THR A 18 3.59 -7.03 -12.98
C THR A 18 4.20 -5.76 -12.41
N ALA A 19 4.16 -4.65 -13.16
CA ALA A 19 4.49 -3.35 -12.60
C ALA A 19 3.38 -2.93 -11.64
N LEU A 20 3.75 -2.48 -10.45
CA LEU A 20 2.83 -2.07 -9.40
C LEU A 20 3.06 -0.60 -9.07
N THR A 21 1.96 0.13 -8.95
CA THR A 21 1.97 1.49 -8.41
C THR A 21 1.16 1.52 -7.13
N ILE A 22 1.79 1.86 -6.00
CA ILE A 22 1.10 2.01 -4.72
C ILE A 22 0.85 3.50 -4.48
N ASN A 23 -0.42 3.87 -4.46
CA ASN A 23 -0.86 5.23 -4.23
C ASN A 23 -1.51 5.37 -2.85
N ILE A 24 -1.15 6.42 -2.12
CA ILE A 24 -1.73 6.78 -0.82
C ILE A 24 -2.44 8.13 -0.96
N GLY A 25 -3.74 8.15 -0.65
CA GLY A 25 -4.60 9.32 -0.69
C GLY A 25 -4.34 10.29 0.46
N ALA A 26 -4.66 11.57 0.26
CA ALA A 26 -4.80 12.49 1.38
C ALA A 26 -5.89 11.98 2.35
N PRO A 27 -5.72 12.15 3.68
CA PRO A 27 -6.81 11.95 4.62
C PRO A 27 -8.02 12.81 4.25
N GLU A 28 -9.20 12.20 4.26
CA GLU A 28 -10.47 12.85 3.98
C GLU A 28 -11.53 12.41 5.00
N LEU A 29 -12.55 13.23 5.21
CA LEU A 29 -13.68 12.86 6.06
C LEU A 29 -14.42 11.67 5.48
N GLU A 30 -14.83 10.75 6.34
CA GLU A 30 -15.68 9.63 5.92
C GLU A 30 -17.04 10.17 5.44
N PRO A 31 -17.48 9.83 4.21
CA PRO A 31 -18.73 10.33 3.63
C PRO A 31 -19.96 9.63 4.19
N ILE A 32 -20.06 9.52 5.52
CA ILE A 32 -21.24 9.03 6.24
C ILE A 32 -21.96 10.20 6.94
N PRO A 33 -23.30 10.17 7.05
CA PRO A 33 -24.04 11.19 7.79
C PRO A 33 -23.55 11.26 9.25
N ASN A 34 -23.11 12.44 9.69
CA ASN A 34 -22.49 12.69 11.00
C ASN A 34 -21.11 12.02 11.21
N GLY A 35 -20.42 11.62 10.14
CA GLY A 35 -19.06 11.11 10.23
C GLY A 35 -18.08 12.16 10.74
N VAL A 36 -17.46 11.87 11.88
CA VAL A 36 -16.32 12.63 12.41
C VAL A 36 -14.98 11.94 12.13
N ASP A 37 -15.05 10.68 11.69
CA ASP A 37 -13.89 9.88 11.37
C ASP A 37 -13.31 10.26 10.00
N TYR A 38 -12.03 9.97 9.85
CA TYR A 38 -11.27 10.17 8.63
C TYR A 38 -10.91 8.83 8.02
N ARG A 39 -10.70 8.86 6.71
CA ARG A 39 -10.18 7.75 5.95
C ARG A 39 -9.03 8.17 5.04
N CYS A 40 -8.13 7.24 4.78
CA CYS A 40 -7.03 7.40 3.84
C CYS A 40 -7.12 6.29 2.80
N LYS A 41 -7.22 6.67 1.51
CA LYS A 41 -7.33 5.73 0.40
C LYS A 41 -5.99 5.08 0.09
N ILE A 42 -5.99 3.78 -0.19
CA ILE A 42 -4.85 3.01 -0.69
C ILE A 42 -5.27 2.37 -2.00
N GLU A 43 -4.51 2.61 -3.06
CA GLU A 43 -4.83 2.09 -4.39
C GLU A 43 -3.61 1.41 -5.02
N ILE A 44 -3.83 0.18 -5.50
CA ILE A 44 -2.89 -0.60 -6.32
C ILE A 44 -3.70 -1.15 -7.49
N SER A 45 -3.81 -0.35 -8.55
CA SER A 45 -4.73 -0.59 -9.67
C SER A 45 -4.43 -1.91 -10.38
N GLU A 46 -3.16 -2.27 -10.52
CA GLU A 46 -2.71 -3.47 -11.23
C GLU A 46 -3.08 -4.77 -10.51
N LEU A 47 -3.48 -4.67 -9.24
CA LEU A 47 -3.99 -5.77 -8.43
C LEU A 47 -5.48 -5.62 -8.08
N SER A 48 -6.17 -4.64 -8.69
CA SER A 48 -7.57 -4.30 -8.37
C SER A 48 -7.81 -4.01 -6.89
N ILE A 49 -6.83 -3.41 -6.21
CA ILE A 49 -6.93 -3.04 -4.79
C ILE A 49 -7.31 -1.58 -4.68
N CYS A 50 -8.39 -1.31 -3.95
CA CYS A 50 -8.85 0.03 -3.60
C CYS A 50 -9.45 -0.03 -2.19
N GLU A 51 -8.59 0.14 -1.19
CA GLU A 51 -8.95 -0.02 0.22
C GLU A 51 -8.83 1.32 0.96
N TYR A 52 -9.38 1.34 2.18
CA TYR A 52 -9.34 2.52 3.05
C TYR A 52 -8.84 2.18 4.44
N ALA A 53 -7.91 2.97 4.95
CA ALA A 53 -7.52 2.98 6.35
C ALA A 53 -8.35 4.03 7.10
N TYR A 54 -9.09 3.62 8.13
CA TYR A 54 -9.99 4.49 8.90
C TYR A 54 -9.35 4.88 10.24
N GLY A 55 -9.51 6.13 10.65
CA GLY A 55 -9.07 6.63 11.95
C GLY A 55 -9.98 7.74 12.46
N VAL A 56 -9.95 8.02 13.76
CA VAL A 56 -10.77 9.06 14.40
C VAL A 56 -10.36 10.48 13.99
N ASP A 57 -9.17 10.63 13.40
CA ASP A 57 -8.67 11.88 12.85
C ASP A 57 -7.76 11.64 11.63
N ALA A 58 -7.41 12.73 10.94
CA ALA A 58 -6.59 12.71 9.74
C ALA A 58 -5.22 12.04 9.94
N VAL A 59 -4.57 12.29 11.08
CA VAL A 59 -3.23 11.75 11.37
C VAL A 59 -3.33 10.24 11.63
N GLN A 60 -4.30 9.82 12.43
CA GLN A 60 -4.51 8.41 12.74
C GLN A 60 -4.85 7.61 11.48
N SER A 61 -5.75 8.11 10.62
CA SER A 61 -6.09 7.45 9.36
C SER A 61 -4.87 7.25 8.45
N LEU A 62 -3.96 8.24 8.40
CA LEU A 62 -2.70 8.14 7.66
C LEU A 62 -1.74 7.14 8.31
N CYS A 63 -1.58 7.17 9.64
CA CYS A 63 -0.73 6.20 10.34
C CYS A 63 -1.21 4.76 10.14
N LEU A 64 -2.52 4.53 10.04
CA LEU A 64 -3.09 3.19 9.85
C LEU A 64 -2.94 2.64 8.44
N VAL A 65 -2.46 3.45 7.48
CA VAL A 65 -2.13 2.99 6.12
C VAL A 65 -1.11 1.86 6.14
N VAL A 66 -0.09 1.91 7.02
CA VAL A 66 0.92 0.84 7.12
C VAL A 66 0.30 -0.50 7.53
N GLN A 67 -0.70 -0.47 8.42
CA GLN A 67 -1.40 -1.67 8.86
C GLN A 67 -2.28 -2.22 7.74
N CYS A 68 -2.99 -1.35 7.02
CA CYS A 68 -3.81 -1.74 5.87
C CYS A 68 -2.95 -2.34 4.74
N LEU A 69 -1.83 -1.70 4.39
CA LEU A 69 -0.87 -2.24 3.44
C LEU A 69 -0.32 -3.59 3.88
N ARG A 70 -0.06 -3.79 5.18
CA ARG A 70 0.36 -5.10 5.69
C ARG A 70 -0.71 -6.16 5.46
N THR A 71 -1.97 -5.86 5.74
CA THR A 71 -3.08 -6.80 5.49
C THR A 71 -3.29 -7.11 4.02
N ILE A 72 -2.93 -6.18 3.12
CA ILE A 72 -3.00 -6.35 1.67
C ILE A 72 -1.83 -7.19 1.13
N LEU A 73 -0.61 -6.90 1.59
CA LEU A 73 0.62 -7.46 1.03
C LEU A 73 0.97 -8.83 1.60
N GLU A 74 0.63 -9.12 2.86
CA GLU A 74 0.95 -10.40 3.51
C GLU A 74 0.34 -11.60 2.77
N PRO A 75 -0.96 -11.59 2.37
CA PRO A 75 -1.54 -12.68 1.59
C PRO A 75 -0.85 -12.89 0.24
N LEU A 76 -0.40 -11.82 -0.42
CA LEU A 76 0.32 -11.92 -1.70
C LEU A 76 1.67 -12.61 -1.50
N LYS A 77 2.42 -12.22 -0.45
CA LYS A 77 3.67 -12.90 -0.07
C LYS A 77 3.44 -14.38 0.22
N LEU A 78 2.39 -14.72 0.97
CA LEU A 78 2.04 -16.12 1.28
C LEU A 78 1.64 -16.91 0.02
N ALA A 79 1.06 -16.24 -0.98
CA ALA A 79 0.79 -16.82 -2.29
C ALA A 79 2.04 -16.94 -3.19
N GLY A 80 3.23 -16.59 -2.67
CA GLY A 80 4.50 -16.72 -3.37
C GLY A 80 4.89 -15.53 -4.23
N TRP A 81 4.19 -14.39 -4.09
CA TRP A 81 4.59 -13.15 -4.76
C TRP A 81 5.87 -12.61 -4.15
N LYS A 82 6.76 -12.16 -5.03
CA LYS A 82 8.00 -11.48 -4.67
C LYS A 82 7.98 -10.06 -5.22
N PHE A 83 8.62 -9.15 -4.51
CA PHE A 83 8.61 -7.74 -4.88
C PHE A 83 10.03 -7.21 -5.07
N TYR A 84 10.17 -6.22 -5.94
CA TYR A 84 11.44 -5.70 -6.42
C TYR A 84 11.34 -4.21 -6.71
N PHE A 85 12.49 -3.54 -6.74
CA PHE A 85 12.56 -2.21 -7.35
C PHE A 85 12.51 -2.33 -8.87
N THR A 86 12.00 -1.29 -9.53
CA THR A 86 11.93 -1.22 -11.00
C THR A 86 13.28 -1.36 -11.70
N GLN A 87 14.37 -0.96 -11.03
CA GLN A 87 15.75 -1.04 -11.52
C GLN A 87 16.55 -2.25 -11.02
N ASP A 88 16.01 -3.08 -10.13
CA ASP A 88 16.73 -4.20 -9.53
C ASP A 88 15.79 -5.39 -9.27
N LEU A 89 15.87 -6.39 -10.16
CA LEU A 89 15.11 -7.64 -10.08
C LEU A 89 15.93 -8.80 -9.46
N GLU A 90 17.17 -8.54 -9.05
CA GLU A 90 18.04 -9.55 -8.43
C GLU A 90 17.81 -9.61 -6.92
N HIS A 91 17.56 -8.45 -6.29
CA HIS A 91 17.37 -8.34 -4.85
C HIS A 91 15.88 -8.21 -4.48
N GLU A 92 15.34 -9.26 -3.86
CA GLU A 92 13.99 -9.25 -3.31
C GLU A 92 13.85 -8.18 -2.22
N LEU A 93 12.76 -7.41 -2.31
CA LEU A 93 12.46 -6.28 -1.45
C LEU A 93 11.33 -6.64 -0.46
N ASP A 94 11.54 -6.33 0.82
CA ASP A 94 10.41 -6.20 1.74
C ASP A 94 9.71 -4.86 1.52
N LEU A 95 8.58 -4.92 0.83
CA LEU A 95 7.86 -3.74 0.36
C LEU A 95 7.35 -2.83 1.50
N LEU A 96 6.99 -3.39 2.65
CA LEU A 96 6.58 -2.60 3.81
C LEU A 96 7.75 -1.80 4.38
N SER A 97 8.92 -2.43 4.49
CA SER A 97 10.16 -1.77 4.94
C SER A 97 10.62 -0.69 3.96
N ALA A 98 10.34 -0.85 2.66
CA ALA A 98 10.64 0.15 1.64
C ALA A 98 9.73 1.39 1.72
N LEU A 99 8.44 1.18 2.00
CA LEU A 99 7.45 2.25 2.13
C LEU A 99 7.57 3.01 3.45
N PHE A 100 7.94 2.32 4.53
CA PHE A 100 8.05 2.87 5.88
C PHE A 100 9.41 2.51 6.49
N PRO A 101 10.50 3.14 6.02
CA PRO A 101 11.83 2.84 6.55
C PRO A 101 11.90 3.22 8.03
N GLY A 102 12.28 2.27 8.88
CA GLY A 102 12.58 2.56 10.27
C GLY A 102 13.77 3.51 10.36
N HIS A 103 13.66 4.58 11.14
CA HIS A 103 14.83 5.36 11.55
C HIS A 103 15.72 4.44 12.41
N ARG A 104 16.86 4.03 11.85
CA ARG A 104 17.95 3.43 12.63
C ARG A 104 18.78 4.52 13.28
#